data_AF-A0A7J9MN56-F1
#
_entry.id   AF-A0A7J9MN56-F1
#
_cell.length_a   1.000
_cell.length_b   1.000
_cell.length_c   1.000
_cell.angle_alpha   90.00
_cell.angle_beta   90.00
_cell.angle_gamma   90.00
#
_symmetry.space_group_name_H-M   'P 1'
#
loop_
_entity.id
_entity.type
_entity.pdbx_description
1 polymer ?
#
loop_
_entity_poly.entity_id
_entity_poly.type
_entity_poly.pdbx_seq_one_letter_code
_entity_poly.pdbx_strand_id
1 'polypeptide(L)'
;MEGHHRRHHHHQQQHLQQQQQPVSVNVEADRFPQWSVQETKDFLMIRAELDQSFMETKRNKLLWEVISTRMREKGYNRSAEQCKCKWKNLFTRYKGCGTVDAETVRQQFPFYDELQAIFTARMQSVLCSESEGGGATGSKKKAAQAQLSSDEEDDTEENEYSFRKKKKGKTGGGSSSKSGSINIKEMLEDFMRQQLQMEMQWREALESRENERRMKEMEWRQTMEALENERIMMERRWREREEQRRIREEARAEKRDALITALLNKLRREDQM
;
A
#
# COMPACT_ATOMS: atom_id res chain seq x y z
N MET A 1 -20.28 65.25 -32.60
CA MET A 1 -20.01 63.96 -33.27
C MET A 1 -19.23 63.04 -32.33
N GLU A 2 -19.83 62.54 -31.23
CA GLU A 2 -19.07 61.73 -30.25
C GLU A 2 -19.79 60.43 -29.79
N GLY A 3 -21.01 60.18 -30.26
CA GLY A 3 -21.80 59.01 -29.85
C GLY A 3 -21.51 57.70 -30.59
N HIS A 4 -20.78 57.72 -31.72
CA HIS A 4 -20.55 56.52 -32.54
C HIS A 4 -19.25 55.79 -32.25
N HIS A 5 -18.24 56.46 -31.70
CA HIS A 5 -16.95 55.84 -31.37
C HIS A 5 -17.03 54.90 -30.16
N ARG A 6 -17.89 55.20 -29.18
CA ARG A 6 -18.02 54.38 -27.96
C ARG A 6 -18.65 53.01 -28.20
N ARG A 7 -19.62 52.91 -29.13
CA ARG A 7 -20.28 51.64 -29.45
C ARG A 7 -19.36 50.68 -30.22
N HIS A 8 -18.55 51.20 -31.14
CA HIS A 8 -17.57 50.37 -31.85
C HIS A 8 -16.50 49.83 -30.91
N HIS A 9 -16.01 50.66 -29.97
CA HIS A 9 -15.02 50.23 -29.01
C HIS A 9 -15.54 49.16 -28.04
N HIS A 10 -16.83 49.25 -27.66
CA HIS A 10 -17.45 48.25 -26.78
C HIS A 10 -17.76 46.94 -27.51
N HIS A 11 -18.15 47.00 -28.79
CA HIS A 11 -18.38 45.80 -29.60
C HIS A 11 -17.05 45.08 -29.97
N GLN A 12 -15.99 45.85 -30.24
CA GLN A 12 -14.65 45.28 -30.47
C GLN A 12 -14.06 44.67 -29.18
N GLN A 13 -14.33 45.28 -28.01
CA GLN A 13 -13.89 44.74 -26.72
C GLN A 13 -14.65 43.45 -26.33
N GLN A 14 -15.94 43.32 -26.68
CA GLN A 14 -16.68 42.07 -26.51
C GLN A 14 -16.21 40.95 -27.47
N HIS A 15 -15.82 41.29 -28.70
CA HIS A 15 -15.33 40.28 -29.66
C HIS A 15 -13.93 39.74 -29.30
N LEU A 16 -13.04 40.56 -28.72
CA LEU A 16 -11.74 40.07 -28.19
C LEU A 16 -11.87 39.23 -26.92
N GLN A 17 -12.94 39.41 -26.13
CA GLN A 17 -13.20 38.60 -24.94
C GLN A 17 -13.74 37.20 -25.31
N GLN A 18 -14.39 37.04 -26.48
CA GLN A 18 -14.97 35.76 -26.91
C GLN A 18 -13.99 34.85 -27.65
N GLN A 19 -12.79 35.34 -28.00
CA GLN A 19 -11.72 34.53 -28.62
C GLN A 19 -10.67 33.98 -27.62
N GLN A 20 -10.81 34.25 -26.32
CA GLN A 20 -10.04 33.56 -25.28
C GLN A 20 -10.91 32.45 -24.66
N GLN A 21 -11.28 31.46 -25.47
CA GLN A 21 -11.50 30.12 -24.93
C GLN A 21 -10.11 29.63 -24.50
N PRO A 22 -9.87 29.28 -23.21
CA PRO A 22 -8.70 28.50 -22.91
C PRO A 22 -8.90 27.19 -23.66
N VAL A 23 -8.11 26.96 -24.72
CA VAL A 23 -7.70 25.60 -25.05
C VAL A 23 -7.03 25.11 -23.77
N SER A 24 -7.83 24.44 -22.94
CA SER A 24 -7.35 23.60 -21.87
C SER A 24 -6.52 22.54 -22.56
N VAL A 25 -5.25 22.88 -22.82
CA VAL A 25 -4.20 21.90 -22.95
C VAL A 25 -4.29 21.19 -21.63
N ASN A 26 -4.98 20.06 -21.67
CA ASN A 26 -5.20 19.22 -20.53
C ASN A 26 -3.81 18.72 -20.16
N VAL A 27 -3.13 19.47 -19.31
CA VAL A 27 -2.01 18.98 -18.52
C VAL A 27 -2.66 18.06 -17.50
N GLU A 28 -3.18 16.95 -18.01
CA GLU A 28 -3.99 16.02 -17.26
C GLU A 28 -3.02 15.21 -16.40
N ALA A 29 -2.99 15.60 -15.14
CA ALA A 29 -2.88 14.67 -14.03
C ALA A 29 -1.59 13.83 -13.98
N ASP A 30 -0.43 14.50 -13.90
CA ASP A 30 0.75 13.93 -13.25
C ASP A 30 0.66 13.96 -11.71
N ARG A 31 -0.57 13.93 -11.19
CA ARG A 31 -0.90 13.56 -9.81
C ARG A 31 -1.84 12.39 -9.93
N PHE A 32 -1.31 11.20 -9.68
CA PHE A 32 -2.02 9.92 -9.68
C PHE A 32 -3.52 10.09 -9.35
N PRO A 33 -4.44 9.76 -10.27
CA PRO A 33 -5.86 9.97 -10.06
C PRO A 33 -6.32 9.26 -8.79
N GLN A 34 -6.95 9.99 -7.87
CA GLN A 34 -7.62 9.39 -6.72
C GLN A 34 -8.72 8.47 -7.24
N TRP A 35 -8.75 7.22 -6.77
CA TRP A 35 -9.75 6.24 -7.19
C TRP A 35 -11.16 6.74 -6.84
N SER A 36 -12.02 6.93 -7.85
CA SER A 36 -13.41 7.30 -7.59
C SER A 36 -14.20 6.13 -7.00
N VAL A 37 -15.36 6.43 -6.40
CA VAL A 37 -16.24 5.38 -5.86
C VAL A 37 -16.72 4.45 -6.96
N GLN A 38 -17.15 5.01 -8.10
CA GLN A 38 -17.62 4.23 -9.25
C GLN A 38 -16.49 3.37 -9.83
N GLU A 39 -15.31 3.96 -10.04
CA GLU A 39 -14.13 3.24 -10.52
C GLU A 39 -13.74 2.08 -9.59
N THR A 40 -13.82 2.28 -8.27
CA THR A 40 -13.53 1.22 -7.30
C THR A 40 -14.58 0.10 -7.34
N LYS A 41 -15.86 0.43 -7.55
CA LYS A 41 -16.93 -0.57 -7.72
C LYS A 41 -16.74 -1.39 -8.98
N ASP A 42 -16.43 -0.73 -10.10
CA ASP A 42 -16.16 -1.41 -11.37
C ASP A 42 -14.94 -2.32 -11.29
N PHE A 43 -13.90 -1.88 -10.58
CA PHE A 43 -12.73 -2.70 -10.26
C PHE A 43 -13.09 -3.95 -9.45
N LEU A 44 -13.88 -3.79 -8.37
CA LEU A 44 -14.31 -4.91 -7.53
C LEU A 44 -15.19 -5.91 -8.29
N MET A 45 -16.05 -5.42 -9.19
CA MET A 45 -16.86 -6.27 -10.06
C MET A 45 -15.98 -7.13 -10.99
N ILE A 46 -15.01 -6.53 -11.69
CA ILE A 46 -14.06 -7.26 -12.54
C ILE A 46 -13.27 -8.28 -11.71
N ARG A 47 -12.85 -7.90 -10.50
CA ARG A 47 -12.10 -8.79 -9.60
C ARG A 47 -12.97 -9.94 -9.06
N ALA A 48 -14.27 -9.72 -8.86
CA ALA A 48 -15.22 -10.75 -8.47
C ALA A 48 -15.40 -11.80 -9.57
N GLU A 49 -15.55 -11.36 -10.82
CA GLU A 49 -15.68 -12.24 -11.98
C GLU A 49 -14.44 -13.13 -12.18
N LEU A 50 -13.26 -12.58 -11.94
CA LEU A 50 -11.99 -13.30 -12.08
C LEU A 50 -11.60 -14.08 -10.82
N ASP A 51 -12.35 -13.98 -9.71
CA ASP A 51 -11.93 -14.50 -8.40
C ASP A 51 -11.61 -16.00 -8.43
N GLN A 52 -12.40 -16.75 -9.19
CA GLN A 52 -12.18 -18.19 -9.39
C GLN A 52 -10.82 -18.47 -10.05
N SER A 53 -10.47 -17.73 -11.11
CA SER A 53 -9.17 -17.87 -11.80
C SER A 53 -7.99 -17.49 -10.89
N PHE A 54 -8.18 -16.52 -9.99
CA PHE A 54 -7.20 -16.18 -8.96
C PHE A 54 -7.00 -17.29 -7.91
N MET A 55 -7.99 -18.16 -7.69
CA MET A 55 -7.87 -19.30 -6.78
C MET A 55 -7.24 -20.53 -7.47
N GLU A 56 -7.38 -20.64 -8.79
CA GLU A 56 -6.92 -21.81 -9.57
C GLU A 56 -5.43 -21.76 -9.90
N THR A 57 -4.84 -20.57 -10.01
CA THR A 57 -3.42 -20.41 -10.37
C THR A 57 -2.63 -19.73 -9.26
N LYS A 58 -1.35 -20.12 -9.15
CA LYS A 58 -0.39 -19.43 -8.25
C LYS A 58 0.25 -18.21 -8.91
N ARG A 59 0.23 -18.13 -10.26
CA ARG A 59 0.86 -17.04 -11.02
C ARG A 59 -0.18 -16.04 -11.49
N ASN A 60 -0.37 -14.98 -10.71
CA ASN A 60 -1.45 -14.01 -10.92
C ASN A 60 -1.06 -12.79 -11.77
N LYS A 61 0.20 -12.70 -12.24
CA LYS A 61 0.70 -11.55 -13.03
C LYS A 61 -0.18 -11.23 -14.24
N LEU A 62 -0.53 -12.26 -15.02
CA LEU A 62 -1.39 -12.08 -16.20
C LEU A 62 -2.82 -11.71 -15.83
N LEU A 63 -3.34 -12.18 -14.70
CA LEU A 63 -4.69 -11.82 -14.25
C LEU A 63 -4.77 -10.33 -13.88
N TRP A 64 -3.71 -9.77 -13.31
CA TRP A 64 -3.62 -8.32 -13.06
C TRP A 64 -3.57 -7.50 -14.37
N GLU A 65 -2.90 -7.99 -15.40
CA GLU A 65 -2.92 -7.37 -16.73
C GLU A 65 -4.31 -7.43 -17.39
N VAL A 66 -5.04 -8.53 -17.21
CA VAL A 66 -6.44 -8.65 -17.66
C VAL A 66 -7.34 -7.65 -16.94
N ILE A 67 -7.19 -7.50 -15.61
CA ILE A 67 -7.95 -6.50 -14.84
C ILE A 67 -7.64 -5.09 -15.35
N SER A 68 -6.35 -4.74 -15.50
CA SER A 68 -5.89 -3.46 -16.05
C SER A 68 -6.51 -3.16 -17.42
N THR A 69 -6.57 -4.17 -18.28
CA THR A 69 -7.17 -4.06 -19.61
C THR A 69 -8.68 -3.82 -19.54
N ARG A 70 -9.42 -4.56 -18.70
CA ARG A 70 -10.87 -4.34 -18.51
C ARG A 70 -11.19 -3.01 -17.84
N MET A 71 -10.33 -2.52 -16.95
CA MET A 71 -10.44 -1.18 -16.39
C MET A 71 -10.33 -0.11 -17.48
N ARG A 72 -9.37 -0.29 -18.41
CA ARG A 72 -9.17 0.61 -19.55
C ARG A 72 -10.37 0.59 -20.52
N GLU A 73 -10.98 -0.57 -20.75
CA GLU A 73 -12.21 -0.69 -21.55
C GLU A 73 -13.39 0.09 -20.93
N LYS A 74 -13.43 0.20 -19.60
CA LYS A 74 -14.40 1.04 -18.87
C LYS A 74 -14.01 2.53 -18.81
N GLY A 75 -12.90 2.92 -19.44
CA GLY A 75 -12.40 4.30 -19.45
C GLY A 75 -11.49 4.67 -18.29
N TYR A 76 -11.00 3.70 -17.52
CA TYR A 76 -10.10 3.91 -16.39
C TYR A 76 -8.67 3.45 -16.72
N ASN A 77 -7.76 4.40 -16.88
CA ASN A 77 -6.36 4.10 -17.20
C ASN A 77 -5.57 3.75 -15.93
N ARG A 78 -5.65 2.48 -15.51
CA ARG A 78 -4.88 1.93 -14.38
C ARG A 78 -3.95 0.83 -14.83
N SER A 79 -2.70 0.85 -14.35
CA SER A 79 -1.76 -0.26 -14.59
C SER A 79 -2.11 -1.49 -13.75
N ALA A 80 -1.58 -2.66 -14.14
CA ALA A 80 -1.73 -3.90 -13.40
C ALA A 80 -1.23 -3.77 -11.95
N GLU A 81 -0.10 -3.07 -11.76
CA GLU A 81 0.46 -2.82 -10.43
C GLU A 81 -0.42 -1.90 -9.57
N GLN A 82 -1.03 -0.86 -10.17
CA GLN A 82 -1.98 -0.01 -9.47
C GLN A 82 -3.23 -0.77 -9.05
N CYS A 83 -3.72 -1.68 -9.91
CA CYS A 83 -4.85 -2.55 -9.63
C CYS A 83 -4.53 -3.50 -8.46
N LYS A 84 -3.36 -4.14 -8.48
CA LYS A 84 -2.87 -5.00 -7.39
C LYS A 84 -2.74 -4.22 -6.07
N CYS A 85 -2.09 -3.06 -6.09
CA CYS A 85 -1.97 -2.20 -4.92
C CYS A 85 -3.34 -1.78 -4.37
N LYS A 86 -4.30 -1.44 -5.24
CA LYS A 86 -5.67 -1.08 -4.85
C LYS A 86 -6.39 -2.24 -4.17
N TRP A 87 -6.31 -3.45 -4.72
CA TRP A 87 -6.86 -4.66 -4.10
C TRP A 87 -6.28 -4.88 -2.71
N LYS A 88 -4.96 -4.82 -2.57
CA LYS A 88 -4.29 -4.99 -1.27
C LYS A 88 -4.80 -3.98 -0.25
N ASN A 89 -4.90 -2.69 -0.62
CA ASN A 89 -5.41 -1.66 0.29
C ASN A 89 -6.86 -1.93 0.74
N LEU A 90 -7.73 -2.27 -0.21
CA LEU A 90 -9.13 -2.59 0.05
C LEU A 90 -9.26 -3.81 0.97
N PHE A 91 -8.47 -4.84 0.71
CA PHE A 91 -8.46 -6.05 1.50
C PHE A 91 -7.94 -5.84 2.92
N THR A 92 -6.86 -5.08 3.08
CA THR A 92 -6.33 -4.71 4.41
C THR A 92 -7.38 -3.96 5.22
N ARG A 93 -8.08 -2.98 4.62
CA ARG A 93 -9.16 -2.25 5.28
C ARG A 93 -10.31 -3.18 5.67
N TYR A 94 -10.73 -4.07 4.77
CA TYR A 94 -11.75 -5.08 5.04
C TYR A 94 -11.39 -5.98 6.23
N LYS A 95 -10.15 -6.49 6.30
CA LYS A 95 -9.67 -7.28 7.45
C LYS A 95 -9.67 -6.48 8.76
N GLY A 96 -9.31 -5.20 8.71
CA GLY A 96 -9.32 -4.31 9.88
C GLY A 96 -10.71 -4.02 10.44
N CYS A 97 -11.77 -4.27 9.68
CA CYS A 97 -13.15 -4.04 10.11
C CYS A 97 -13.78 -5.20 10.89
N GLY A 98 -13.10 -6.35 11.03
CA GLY A 98 -13.66 -7.53 11.70
C GLY A 98 -13.84 -7.42 13.23
N THR A 99 -13.46 -6.28 13.83
CA THR A 99 -13.48 -6.04 15.29
C THR A 99 -14.49 -5.00 15.74
N VAL A 100 -15.22 -4.38 14.81
CA VAL A 100 -16.20 -3.30 15.04
C VAL A 100 -17.59 -3.73 14.58
N ASP A 101 -18.63 -3.14 15.18
CA ASP A 101 -20.04 -3.49 14.88
C ASP A 101 -20.34 -3.29 13.39
N ALA A 102 -21.06 -4.24 12.76
CA ALA A 102 -21.19 -4.34 11.31
C ALA A 102 -21.81 -3.07 10.67
N GLU A 103 -22.66 -2.36 11.41
CA GLU A 103 -23.30 -1.12 10.96
C GLU A 103 -22.32 0.07 10.92
N THR A 104 -21.38 0.12 11.88
CA THR A 104 -20.33 1.15 11.93
C THR A 104 -19.27 0.93 10.86
N VAL A 105 -18.97 -0.34 10.55
CA VAL A 105 -18.07 -0.74 9.46
C VAL A 105 -18.59 -0.30 8.10
N ARG A 106 -19.89 -0.49 7.82
CA ARG A 106 -20.51 -0.06 6.55
C ARG A 106 -20.47 1.45 6.36
N GLN A 107 -20.62 2.22 7.43
CA GLN A 107 -20.51 3.68 7.38
C GLN A 107 -19.07 4.15 7.14
N GLN A 108 -18.07 3.46 7.69
CA GLN A 108 -16.66 3.84 7.56
C GLN A 108 -15.99 3.33 6.28
N PHE A 109 -16.48 2.21 5.72
CA PHE A 109 -15.93 1.57 4.53
C PHE A 109 -17.02 1.19 3.51
N PRO A 110 -17.31 2.07 2.54
CA PRO A 110 -18.40 1.91 1.57
C PRO A 110 -18.27 0.72 0.59
N PHE A 111 -17.17 -0.04 0.65
CA PHE A 111 -16.89 -1.19 -0.23
C PHE A 111 -16.90 -2.53 0.53
N TYR A 112 -17.34 -2.52 1.78
CA TYR A 112 -17.34 -3.70 2.64
C TYR A 112 -18.22 -4.81 2.07
N ASP A 113 -19.44 -4.48 1.66
CA ASP A 113 -20.43 -5.46 1.19
C ASP A 113 -19.98 -6.11 -0.13
N GLU A 114 -19.36 -5.35 -1.06
CA GLU A 114 -18.82 -5.90 -2.30
C GLU A 114 -17.65 -6.87 -2.05
N LEU A 115 -16.75 -6.56 -1.12
CA LEU A 115 -15.65 -7.47 -0.73
C LEU A 115 -16.17 -8.70 0.02
N GLN A 116 -17.10 -8.50 0.96
CA GLN A 116 -17.77 -9.57 1.67
C GLN A 116 -18.49 -10.51 0.69
N ALA A 117 -19.13 -9.98 -0.35
CA ALA A 117 -19.79 -10.77 -1.39
C ALA A 117 -18.79 -11.64 -2.16
N ILE A 118 -17.62 -11.11 -2.56
CA ILE A 118 -16.56 -11.89 -3.22
C ILE A 118 -16.11 -13.06 -2.34
N PHE A 119 -15.82 -12.79 -1.06
CA PHE A 119 -15.36 -13.84 -0.15
C PHE A 119 -16.46 -14.87 0.18
N THR A 120 -17.70 -14.43 0.31
CA THR A 120 -18.84 -15.32 0.57
C THR A 120 -19.12 -16.20 -0.65
N ALA A 121 -19.09 -15.64 -1.86
CA ALA A 121 -19.22 -16.39 -3.11
C ALA A 121 -18.08 -17.41 -3.26
N ARG A 122 -16.84 -17.03 -2.94
CA ARG A 122 -15.69 -17.95 -2.91
C ARG A 122 -15.93 -19.13 -1.97
N MET A 123 -16.42 -18.87 -0.76
CA MET A 123 -16.75 -19.94 0.19
C MET A 123 -17.86 -20.87 -0.34
N GLN A 124 -18.87 -20.31 -1.01
CA GLN A 124 -19.95 -21.11 -1.63
C GLN A 124 -19.45 -21.96 -2.79
N SER A 125 -18.57 -21.45 -3.66
CA SER A 125 -17.98 -22.21 -4.78
C SER A 125 -17.14 -23.40 -4.30
N VAL A 126 -16.37 -23.22 -3.22
CA VAL A 126 -15.62 -24.32 -2.58
C VAL A 126 -16.57 -25.39 -2.01
N LEU A 127 -17.68 -24.97 -1.37
CA LEU A 127 -18.67 -25.90 -0.82
C LEU A 127 -19.49 -26.64 -1.89
N CYS A 128 -19.77 -26.02 -3.04
CA CYS A 128 -20.55 -26.61 -4.12
C CYS A 128 -19.79 -27.69 -4.91
N SER A 129 -18.45 -27.68 -4.85
CA SER A 129 -17.60 -28.71 -5.47
C SER A 129 -17.53 -30.00 -4.64
N GLU A 130 -18.00 -30.01 -3.40
CA GLU A 130 -17.96 -31.18 -2.48
C GLU A 130 -19.26 -32.03 -2.48
N SER A 131 -20.29 -31.68 -3.27
CA SER A 131 -21.59 -32.38 -3.24
C SER A 131 -21.61 -33.79 -3.89
N GLU A 132 -20.47 -34.36 -4.29
CA GLU A 132 -20.35 -35.78 -4.64
C GLU A 132 -19.62 -36.64 -3.59
N GLY A 133 -19.30 -36.10 -2.40
CA GLY A 133 -18.65 -36.88 -1.34
C GLY A 133 -19.13 -36.49 0.06
N GLY A 134 -19.95 -37.34 0.66
CA GLY A 134 -20.61 -37.06 1.95
C GLY A 134 -19.67 -36.89 3.15
N GLY A 135 -20.06 -35.95 4.03
CA GLY A 135 -19.99 -36.06 5.50
C GLY A 135 -18.65 -35.78 6.20
N ALA A 136 -18.54 -34.63 6.87
CA ALA A 136 -18.13 -34.49 8.28
C ALA A 136 -18.05 -33.01 8.71
N THR A 137 -18.87 -32.66 9.70
CA THR A 137 -18.90 -31.41 10.44
C THR A 137 -17.73 -31.32 11.43
N GLY A 138 -17.06 -30.18 11.55
CA GLY A 138 -16.28 -29.89 12.76
C GLY A 138 -15.14 -28.87 12.69
N SER A 139 -14.35 -28.81 11.60
CA SER A 139 -13.05 -28.09 11.64
C SER A 139 -12.89 -26.97 10.59
N LYS A 140 -13.95 -26.62 9.85
CA LYS A 140 -13.86 -25.80 8.62
C LYS A 140 -13.58 -24.30 8.81
N LYS A 141 -13.52 -23.76 10.04
CA LYS A 141 -13.23 -22.33 10.26
C LYS A 141 -11.74 -21.95 10.16
N LYS A 142 -10.79 -22.88 10.40
CA LYS A 142 -9.34 -22.57 10.34
C LYS A 142 -8.75 -22.68 8.92
N ALA A 143 -9.27 -23.57 8.07
CA ALA A 143 -8.80 -23.70 6.69
C ALA A 143 -9.23 -22.52 5.80
N ALA A 144 -10.41 -21.95 6.05
CA ALA A 144 -10.92 -20.79 5.33
C ALA A 144 -10.08 -19.51 5.54
N GLN A 145 -9.43 -19.36 6.70
CA GLN A 145 -8.59 -18.20 6.99
C GLN A 145 -7.23 -18.26 6.26
N ALA A 146 -6.71 -19.46 5.98
CA ALA A 146 -5.44 -19.64 5.28
C ALA A 146 -5.53 -19.29 3.78
N GLN A 147 -6.69 -19.52 3.14
CA GLN A 147 -6.89 -19.19 1.72
C GLN A 147 -7.21 -17.71 1.44
N LEU A 148 -7.43 -16.91 2.48
CA LEU A 148 -7.49 -15.44 2.39
C LEU A 148 -6.09 -14.78 2.36
N SER A 149 -5.01 -15.56 2.35
CA SER A 149 -3.63 -15.08 2.36
C SER A 149 -2.82 -15.45 1.11
N SER A 150 -3.46 -16.07 0.11
CA SER A 150 -2.79 -16.64 -1.07
C SER A 150 -2.58 -15.64 -2.23
N ASP A 151 -2.56 -14.34 -1.95
CA ASP A 151 -2.28 -13.28 -2.96
C ASP A 151 -0.95 -12.57 -2.71
N GLU A 152 -0.13 -13.12 -1.82
CA GLU A 152 1.25 -12.72 -1.60
C GLU A 152 2.12 -13.94 -1.99
N GLU A 153 3.17 -13.71 -2.77
CA GLU A 153 4.18 -14.68 -3.24
C GLU A 153 4.01 -15.17 -4.70
N ASP A 154 4.46 -14.35 -5.66
CA ASP A 154 5.00 -14.83 -6.94
C ASP A 154 5.97 -13.77 -7.50
N ASP A 155 7.21 -13.80 -7.02
CA ASP A 155 8.35 -13.21 -7.73
C ASP A 155 9.50 -14.22 -7.63
N THR A 156 9.45 -15.24 -8.48
CA THR A 156 10.56 -16.19 -8.65
C THR A 156 10.64 -16.51 -10.13
N GLU A 157 11.57 -15.83 -10.81
CA GLU A 157 11.97 -16.13 -12.18
C GLU A 157 12.68 -17.49 -12.23
N GLU A 158 11.94 -18.55 -12.56
CA GLU A 158 12.49 -19.87 -12.87
C GLU A 158 12.88 -19.93 -14.36
N ASN A 159 14.18 -19.85 -14.62
CA ASN A 159 14.80 -20.08 -15.91
C ASN A 159 14.81 -21.60 -16.23
N GLU A 160 13.91 -22.05 -17.09
CA GLU A 160 13.86 -23.44 -17.59
C GLU A 160 15.09 -23.79 -18.45
N TYR A 161 16.08 -24.48 -17.87
CA TYR A 161 17.01 -25.27 -18.66
C TYR A 161 16.52 -26.72 -18.77
N SER A 162 15.87 -27.00 -19.89
CA SER A 162 15.43 -28.33 -20.30
C SER A 162 16.62 -29.28 -20.51
N PHE A 163 16.95 -30.12 -19.52
CA PHE A 163 17.87 -31.26 -19.72
C PHE A 163 17.12 -32.46 -20.33
N ARG A 164 17.24 -32.61 -21.65
CA ARG A 164 16.71 -33.74 -22.43
C ARG A 164 17.28 -35.07 -21.93
N LYS A 165 16.41 -35.92 -21.38
CA LYS A 165 16.71 -37.30 -20.97
C LYS A 165 16.91 -38.18 -22.22
N LYS A 166 18.18 -38.49 -22.56
CA LYS A 166 18.54 -39.40 -23.66
C LYS A 166 18.46 -40.86 -23.18
N LYS A 167 17.40 -41.55 -23.59
CA LYS A 167 17.23 -43.00 -23.47
C LYS A 167 18.22 -43.70 -24.42
N LYS A 168 19.16 -44.48 -23.88
CA LYS A 168 19.93 -45.46 -24.65
C LYS A 168 20.02 -46.76 -23.85
N GLY A 169 19.21 -47.73 -24.25
CA GLY A 169 19.32 -49.09 -23.76
C GLY A 169 20.57 -49.76 -24.34
N LYS A 170 21.26 -50.55 -23.52
CA LYS A 170 22.05 -51.68 -23.99
C LYS A 170 22.16 -52.74 -22.89
N THR A 171 21.82 -53.94 -23.30
CA THR A 171 21.80 -55.22 -22.60
C THR A 171 23.19 -55.71 -22.19
N GLY A 172 23.25 -56.48 -21.10
CA GLY A 172 24.18 -57.61 -20.97
C GLY A 172 24.96 -57.68 -19.66
N GLY A 173 24.93 -58.85 -19.02
CA GLY A 173 26.01 -59.31 -18.13
C GLY A 173 25.55 -59.64 -16.72
N GLY A 174 25.58 -60.92 -16.36
CA GLY A 174 25.08 -61.41 -15.08
C GLY A 174 26.10 -61.43 -13.94
N SER A 175 25.53 -61.69 -12.75
CA SER A 175 26.08 -62.39 -11.59
C SER A 175 27.10 -61.68 -10.69
N SER A 176 26.69 -61.35 -9.45
CA SER A 176 27.13 -62.09 -8.25
C SER A 176 26.61 -61.41 -6.97
N SER A 177 25.99 -62.22 -6.13
CA SER A 177 25.50 -61.85 -4.81
C SER A 177 26.64 -61.89 -3.78
N LYS A 178 26.92 -60.78 -3.09
CA LYS A 178 27.20 -60.74 -1.63
C LYS A 178 27.42 -59.32 -1.09
N SER A 179 26.67 -59.03 -0.02
CA SER A 179 27.00 -58.05 1.04
C SER A 179 26.80 -56.55 0.77
N GLY A 180 25.57 -56.17 0.39
CA GLY A 180 25.12 -54.77 0.29
C GLY A 180 24.60 -54.15 1.60
N SER A 181 25.15 -54.53 2.77
CA SER A 181 24.65 -54.04 4.08
C SER A 181 25.35 -52.76 4.58
N ILE A 182 26.49 -52.37 4.01
CA ILE A 182 27.26 -51.19 4.46
C ILE A 182 26.76 -49.91 3.75
N ASN A 183 26.32 -50.01 2.50
CA ASN A 183 25.96 -48.85 1.68
C ASN A 183 24.64 -48.17 2.06
N ILE A 184 23.66 -48.92 2.60
CA ILE A 184 22.34 -48.36 2.93
C ILE A 184 22.40 -47.49 4.19
N LYS A 185 23.23 -47.86 5.17
CA LYS A 185 23.44 -47.05 6.37
C LYS A 185 24.13 -45.74 6.00
N GLU A 186 25.16 -45.80 5.17
CA GLU A 186 25.90 -44.63 4.70
C GLU A 186 25.01 -43.70 3.85
N MET A 187 24.23 -44.27 2.92
CA MET A 187 23.25 -43.49 2.14
C MET A 187 22.16 -42.86 3.02
N LEU A 188 21.71 -43.52 4.09
CA LEU A 188 20.72 -42.96 5.01
C LEU A 188 21.34 -41.85 5.88
N GLU A 189 22.58 -42.03 6.33
CA GLU A 189 23.34 -40.99 7.03
C GLU A 189 23.60 -39.77 6.15
N ASP A 190 23.97 -39.97 4.88
CA ASP A 190 24.13 -38.90 3.89
C ASP A 190 22.80 -38.19 3.60
N PHE A 191 21.70 -38.94 3.49
CA PHE A 191 20.36 -38.37 3.35
C PHE A 191 19.98 -37.53 4.58
N MET A 192 20.25 -38.01 5.79
CA MET A 192 20.00 -37.25 7.02
C MET A 192 20.88 -35.99 7.10
N ARG A 193 22.15 -36.06 6.70
CA ARG A 193 23.05 -34.90 6.59
C ARG A 193 22.54 -33.89 5.56
N GLN A 194 22.05 -34.35 4.42
CA GLN A 194 21.50 -33.52 3.35
C GLN A 194 20.18 -32.86 3.80
N GLN A 195 19.34 -33.59 4.54
CA GLN A 195 18.10 -33.07 5.11
C GLN A 195 18.38 -31.97 6.16
N LEU A 196 19.34 -32.20 7.06
CA LEU A 196 19.80 -31.21 8.05
C LEU A 196 20.40 -29.95 7.41
N GLN A 197 21.21 -30.10 6.36
CA GLN A 197 21.78 -28.95 5.63
C GLN A 197 20.70 -28.12 4.95
N MET A 198 19.72 -28.78 4.33
CA MET A 198 18.58 -28.11 3.73
C MET A 198 17.77 -27.40 4.82
N GLU A 199 17.41 -28.06 5.92
CA GLU A 199 16.70 -27.42 7.02
C GLU A 199 17.45 -26.21 7.61
N MET A 200 18.78 -26.28 7.70
CA MET A 200 19.62 -25.18 8.14
C MET A 200 19.58 -23.99 7.16
N GLN A 201 19.72 -24.24 5.86
CA GLN A 201 19.60 -23.19 4.84
C GLN A 201 18.21 -22.55 4.83
N TRP A 202 17.15 -23.35 4.98
CA TRP A 202 15.79 -22.85 5.05
C TRP A 202 15.55 -22.02 6.32
N ARG A 203 16.08 -22.46 7.46
CA ARG A 203 16.05 -21.72 8.73
C ARG A 203 16.79 -20.39 8.62
N GLU A 204 18.01 -20.40 8.08
CA GLU A 204 18.83 -19.20 7.89
C GLU A 204 18.18 -18.23 6.89
N ALA A 205 17.61 -18.73 5.79
CA ALA A 205 16.89 -17.90 4.83
C ALA A 205 15.65 -17.23 5.47
N LEU A 206 14.90 -17.94 6.30
CA LEU A 206 13.78 -17.39 7.05
C LEU A 206 14.23 -16.34 8.06
N GLU A 207 15.30 -16.62 8.81
CA GLU A 207 15.87 -15.69 9.78
C GLU A 207 16.44 -14.43 9.10
N SER A 208 17.12 -14.59 7.96
CA SER A 208 17.60 -13.48 7.13
C SER A 208 16.46 -12.61 6.62
N ARG A 209 15.39 -13.21 6.08
CA ARG A 209 14.18 -12.49 5.64
C ARG A 209 13.50 -11.76 6.80
N GLU A 210 13.51 -12.35 8.00
CA GLU A 210 12.99 -11.69 9.18
C GLU A 210 13.89 -10.55 9.69
N ASN A 211 15.21 -10.73 9.66
CA ASN A 211 16.16 -9.68 10.00
C ASN A 211 16.10 -8.52 9.01
N GLU A 212 15.90 -8.80 7.72
CA GLU A 212 15.67 -7.77 6.71
C GLU A 212 14.40 -6.96 7.00
N ARG A 213 13.31 -7.64 7.39
CA ARG A 213 12.08 -6.95 7.84
C ARG A 213 12.34 -6.08 9.06
N ARG A 214 13.04 -6.61 10.07
CA ARG A 214 13.40 -5.86 11.29
C ARG A 214 14.27 -4.64 10.97
N MET A 215 15.25 -4.78 10.08
CA MET A 215 16.12 -3.68 9.65
C MET A 215 15.32 -2.59 8.94
N LYS A 216 14.47 -2.95 7.97
CA LYS A 216 13.59 -1.99 7.29
C LYS A 216 12.65 -1.28 8.25
N GLU A 217 12.13 -2.01 9.24
CA GLU A 217 11.28 -1.41 10.28
C GLU A 217 12.06 -0.45 11.17
N MET A 218 13.29 -0.80 11.58
CA MET A 218 14.16 0.09 12.36
C MET A 218 14.55 1.34 11.57
N GLU A 219 14.93 1.20 10.30
CA GLU A 219 15.24 2.33 9.41
C GLU A 219 14.02 3.24 9.25
N TRP A 220 12.84 2.66 9.05
CA TRP A 220 11.60 3.42 8.99
C TRP A 220 11.31 4.16 10.31
N ARG A 221 11.52 3.53 11.45
CA ARG A 221 11.36 4.18 12.77
C ARG A 221 12.35 5.33 12.95
N GLN A 222 13.63 5.13 12.62
CA GLN A 222 14.67 6.16 12.74
C GLN A 222 14.40 7.35 11.82
N THR A 223 13.98 7.10 10.57
CA THR A 223 13.64 8.17 9.63
C THR A 223 12.43 8.98 10.09
N MET A 224 11.40 8.32 10.62
CA MET A 224 10.24 8.99 11.21
C MET A 224 10.62 9.84 12.44
N GLU A 225 11.45 9.30 13.32
CA GLU A 225 11.96 10.01 14.50
C GLU A 225 12.83 11.22 14.10
N ALA A 226 13.68 11.08 13.08
CA ALA A 226 14.50 12.17 12.57
C ALA A 226 13.64 13.34 12.05
N LEU A 227 12.59 13.05 11.27
CA LEU A 227 11.67 14.06 10.77
C LEU A 227 10.92 14.78 11.91
N GLU A 228 10.51 14.05 12.94
CA GLU A 228 9.85 14.64 14.11
C GLU A 228 10.81 15.52 14.91
N ASN A 229 12.04 15.06 15.11
CA ASN A 229 13.09 15.84 15.77
C ASN A 229 13.42 17.12 14.99
N GLU A 230 13.50 17.06 13.65
CA GLU A 230 13.67 18.26 12.81
C GLU A 230 12.52 19.24 12.98
N ARG A 231 11.27 18.75 13.00
CA ARG A 231 10.08 19.58 13.24
C ARG A 231 10.15 20.27 14.59
N ILE A 232 10.45 19.52 15.65
CA ILE A 232 10.57 20.04 17.02
C ILE A 232 11.69 21.07 17.12
N MET A 233 12.84 20.81 16.50
CA MET A 233 13.98 21.74 16.47
C MET A 233 13.65 23.04 15.74
N MET A 234 12.93 22.98 14.62
CA MET A 234 12.46 24.16 13.89
C MET A 234 11.45 24.98 14.71
N GLU A 235 10.51 24.32 15.38
CA GLU A 235 9.54 24.97 16.27
C GLU A 235 10.24 25.63 17.47
N ARG A 236 11.23 24.96 18.06
CA ARG A 236 12.04 25.51 19.16
C ARG A 236 12.80 26.76 18.74
N ARG A 237 13.47 26.72 17.58
CA ARG A 237 14.17 27.87 17.00
C ARG A 237 13.22 29.04 16.69
N TRP A 238 12.01 28.74 16.22
CA TRP A 238 10.99 29.76 15.98
C TRP A 238 10.53 30.40 17.29
N ARG A 239 10.22 29.60 18.30
CA ARG A 239 9.81 30.06 19.64
C ARG A 239 10.88 30.93 20.28
N GLU A 240 12.14 30.52 20.22
CA GLU A 240 13.27 31.30 20.73
C GLU A 240 13.40 32.65 20.00
N ARG A 241 13.25 32.70 18.67
CA ARG A 241 13.27 33.98 17.93
C ARG A 241 12.09 34.88 18.26
N GLU A 242 10.90 34.30 18.47
CA GLU A 242 9.70 35.01 18.95
C GLU A 242 9.94 35.60 20.35
N GLU A 243 10.42 34.78 21.28
CA GLU A 243 10.73 35.19 22.65
C GLU A 243 11.80 36.29 22.68
N GLN A 244 12.83 36.19 21.85
CA GLN A 244 13.83 37.24 21.69
C GLN A 244 13.23 38.55 21.14
N ARG A 245 12.21 38.48 20.26
CA ARG A 245 11.48 39.68 19.84
C ARG A 245 10.66 40.25 20.99
N ARG A 246 9.94 39.39 21.72
CA ARG A 246 9.15 39.77 22.89
C ARG A 246 10.00 40.43 23.97
N ILE A 247 11.14 39.86 24.34
CA ILE A 247 12.08 40.43 25.33
C ILE A 247 12.57 41.81 24.89
N ARG A 248 12.89 42.01 23.60
CA ARG A 248 13.30 43.33 23.10
C ARG A 248 12.16 44.35 23.18
N GLU A 249 10.92 43.91 22.95
CA GLU A 249 9.74 44.76 23.06
C GLU A 249 9.42 45.09 24.52
N GLU A 250 9.49 44.12 25.42
CA GLU A 250 9.34 44.30 26.87
C GLU A 250 10.40 45.26 27.42
N ALA A 251 11.68 45.09 27.05
CA ALA A 251 12.73 46.02 27.45
C ALA A 251 12.50 47.47 26.95
N ARG A 252 11.83 47.64 25.80
CA ARG A 252 11.41 48.98 25.33
C ARG A 252 10.21 49.49 26.13
N ALA A 253 9.25 48.62 26.45
CA ALA A 253 8.09 48.96 27.27
C ALA A 253 8.52 49.37 28.68
N GLU A 254 9.38 48.59 29.34
CA GLU A 254 9.94 48.90 30.66
C GLU A 254 10.65 50.26 30.68
N LYS A 255 11.42 50.60 29.63
CA LYS A 255 12.03 51.94 29.52
C LYS A 255 10.98 53.04 29.42
N ARG A 256 9.90 52.84 28.64
CA ARG A 256 8.79 53.79 28.57
C ARG A 256 8.10 53.93 29.92
N ASP A 257 7.81 52.82 30.59
CA ASP A 257 7.13 52.81 31.89
C ASP A 257 7.99 53.45 33.00
N ALA A 258 9.31 53.23 32.97
CA ALA A 258 10.24 53.88 33.88
C ALA A 258 10.27 55.40 33.69
N LEU A 259 10.24 55.88 32.45
CA LEU A 259 10.16 57.31 32.14
C LEU A 259 8.83 57.92 32.62
N ILE A 260 7.71 57.26 32.33
CA ILE A 260 6.37 57.68 32.79
C ILE A 260 6.35 57.76 34.32
N THR A 261 6.84 56.73 34.99
CA THR A 261 6.93 56.68 36.46
C THR A 261 7.80 57.81 37.02
N ALA A 262 8.95 58.07 36.41
CA ALA A 262 9.83 59.17 36.81
C ALA A 262 9.16 60.54 36.66
N LEU A 263 8.42 60.76 35.56
CA LEU A 263 7.66 61.98 35.32
C LEU A 263 6.53 62.16 36.33
N LEU A 264 5.72 61.12 36.57
CA LEU A 264 4.65 61.15 37.57
C LEU A 264 5.19 61.47 38.98
N ASN A 265 6.33 60.90 39.35
CA ASN A 265 6.99 61.20 40.63
C ASN A 265 7.52 62.64 40.72
N LYS A 266 7.87 63.28 39.60
CA LYS A 266 8.25 64.71 39.60
C LYS A 266 7.03 65.59 39.82
N LEU A 267 5.97 65.39 39.04
CA LEU A 267 4.71 66.13 39.17
C LEU A 267 4.15 66.03 40.60
N ARG A 268 4.13 64.82 41.18
CA ARG A 268 3.68 64.63 42.57
C ARG A 268 4.52 65.39 43.61
N ARG A 269 5.79 65.65 43.33
CA ARG A 269 6.67 66.44 44.23
C ARG A 269 6.48 67.94 44.03
N GLU A 270 6.20 68.38 42.80
CA GLU A 270 5.88 69.77 42.48
C GLU A 270 4.52 70.18 43.07
N ASP A 271 3.53 69.29 43.08
CA ASP A 271 2.23 69.52 43.72
C ASP A 271 2.27 69.54 45.27
N GLN A 272 3.40 69.13 45.87
CA GLN A 272 3.58 69.06 47.34
C GLN A 272 4.45 70.21 47.91
N MET A 273 5.00 71.08 47.07
CA MET A 273 5.70 72.32 47.46
C MET A 273 4.81 73.54 47.24
#